data_AF-X1JYC9-F1
#
_entry.id   AF-X1JYC9-F1
#
_cell.length_a   1.000
_cell.length_b   1.000
_cell.length_c   1.000
_cell.angle_alpha   90.00
_cell.angle_beta   90.00
_cell.angle_gamma   90.00
#
_symmetry.space_group_name_H-M   'P 1'
#
loop_
_entity.id
_entity.type
_entity.pdbx_description
1 polymer ?
#
loop_
_entity_poly.entity_id
_entity_poly.type
_entity_poly.pdbx_seq_one_letter_code
_entity_poly.pdbx_strand_id
1 'polypeptide(L)'
;MGDEGGFAPDLSSNREAIRVIMEAIDRAGYKPGDDIALALDPAASSFYEGGKYLLRAEAIIEKTTEEMVEFYESLVRDFPIYSIEDGLAE
;
A
#
# COMPACT_ATOMS: atom_id res chain seq x y z
N MET A 1 -16.50 2.53 -8.92
CA MET A 1 -16.07 1.28 -8.28
C MET A 1 -15.10 0.64 -9.25
N GLY A 2 -13.99 0.10 -8.75
CA GLY A 2 -13.05 -0.67 -9.56
C GLY A 2 -13.62 -2.05 -9.89
N ASP A 3 -12.84 -2.85 -10.61
CA ASP A 3 -13.29 -4.16 -11.12
C ASP A 3 -13.61 -5.16 -10.00
N GLU A 4 -12.97 -5.04 -8.83
CA GLU A 4 -13.22 -5.86 -7.64
C GLU A 4 -14.26 -5.26 -6.67
N GLY A 5 -14.98 -4.21 -7.09
CA GLY A 5 -16.02 -3.58 -6.27
C GLY A 5 -15.50 -2.58 -5.23
N GLY A 6 -14.18 -2.43 -5.10
CA GLY A 6 -13.56 -1.40 -4.27
C GLY A 6 -13.81 0.04 -4.75
N PHE A 7 -13.60 1.00 -3.87
CA PHE A 7 -13.55 2.41 -4.27
C PHE A 7 -12.25 2.70 -5.02
N ALA A 8 -12.30 3.64 -5.97
CA ALA A 8 -11.13 4.09 -6.74
C ALA A 8 -11.09 5.64 -6.76
N PRO A 9 -10.92 6.30 -5.60
CA PRO A 9 -10.78 7.75 -5.55
C PRO A 9 -9.39 8.18 -6.03
N ASP A 10 -9.29 9.42 -6.48
CA ASP A 10 -7.98 10.05 -6.70
C ASP A 10 -7.31 10.32 -5.35
N LEU A 11 -6.13 9.76 -5.14
CA LEU A 11 -5.34 9.88 -3.92
C LEU A 11 -3.93 10.40 -4.25
N SER A 12 -3.36 11.15 -3.32
CA SER A 12 -2.07 11.82 -3.45
C SER A 12 -0.87 10.97 -3.05
N SER A 13 -1.09 9.79 -2.44
CA SER A 13 -0.04 8.82 -2.09
C SER A 13 -0.65 7.46 -1.71
N ASN A 14 0.15 6.39 -1.75
CA ASN A 14 -0.26 5.07 -1.25
C ASN A 14 -0.54 5.11 0.25
N ARG A 15 0.22 5.92 1.00
CA ARG A 15 0.02 6.13 2.43
C ARG A 15 -1.30 6.85 2.75
N GLU A 16 -1.83 7.66 1.84
CA GLU A 16 -3.15 8.26 2.01
C GLU A 16 -4.25 7.20 1.89
N ALA A 17 -4.14 6.28 0.92
CA ALA A 17 -5.09 5.16 0.79
C ALA A 17 -5.23 4.36 2.09
N ILE A 18 -4.09 4.02 2.70
CA ILE A 18 -4.06 3.29 3.96
C ILE A 18 -4.70 4.11 5.09
N ARG A 19 -4.41 5.42 5.19
CA ARG A 19 -4.98 6.30 6.22
C ARG A 19 -6.50 6.41 6.13
N VAL A 20 -7.06 6.51 4.92
CA VAL A 20 -8.52 6.57 4.71
C VAL A 20 -9.19 5.26 5.16
N ILE A 21 -8.58 4.11 4.89
CA ILE A 21 -9.09 2.81 5.36
C ILE A 21 -9.03 2.73 6.89
N MET A 22 -7.95 3.18 7.51
CA MET A 22 -7.80 3.21 8.98
C MET A 22 -8.86 4.10 9.65
N GLU A 23 -9.15 5.26 9.06
CA GLU A 23 -10.25 6.13 9.52
C GLU A 23 -11.61 5.43 9.40
N ALA A 24 -11.86 4.71 8.30
CA ALA A 24 -13.09 3.97 8.11
C ALA A 24 -13.28 2.84 9.14
N ILE A 25 -12.21 2.11 9.47
CA ILE A 25 -12.20 1.06 10.52
C ILE A 25 -12.60 1.66 11.87
N ASP A 26 -11.95 2.76 12.27
CA ASP A 26 -12.23 3.46 13.54
C ASP A 26 -13.68 3.97 13.59
N ARG A 27 -14.14 4.62 12.50
CA ARG A 27 -15.51 5.13 12.40
C ARG A 27 -16.58 4.04 12.39
N ALA A 28 -16.22 2.83 11.99
CA ALA A 28 -17.09 1.66 12.09
C ALA A 28 -17.15 1.06 13.51
N GLY A 29 -16.31 1.55 14.43
CA GLY A 29 -16.27 1.12 15.83
C GLY A 29 -15.33 -0.06 16.10
N TYR A 30 -14.46 -0.41 15.16
CA TYR A 30 -13.46 -1.46 15.32
C TYR A 30 -12.10 -0.86 15.69
N LYS A 31 -11.27 -1.64 16.39
CA LYS A 31 -9.90 -1.27 16.72
C LYS A 31 -8.93 -1.75 15.64
N PRO A 32 -8.26 -0.83 14.92
CA PRO A 32 -7.25 -1.24 13.95
C PRO A 32 -6.11 -2.02 14.63
N GLY A 33 -5.69 -3.13 14.02
CA GLY A 33 -4.66 -4.04 14.51
C GLY A 33 -5.14 -5.09 15.50
N ASP A 34 -6.19 -4.83 16.28
CA ASP A 34 -6.78 -5.80 17.21
C ASP A 34 -7.95 -6.56 16.56
N ASP A 35 -8.92 -5.82 16.01
CA ASP A 35 -10.13 -6.38 15.40
C ASP A 35 -9.96 -6.56 13.88
N ILE A 36 -9.25 -5.63 13.23
CA ILE A 36 -9.06 -5.60 11.78
C ILE A 36 -7.62 -5.23 11.44
N ALA A 37 -6.97 -6.06 10.61
CA ALA A 37 -5.66 -5.81 10.04
C ALA A 37 -5.73 -5.65 8.51
N LEU A 38 -4.66 -5.15 7.90
CA LEU A 38 -4.56 -4.90 6.47
C LEU A 38 -3.67 -5.94 5.78
N ALA A 39 -4.00 -6.23 4.52
CA ALA A 39 -3.15 -6.93 3.57
C ALA A 39 -3.00 -6.06 2.32
N LEU A 40 -1.84 -6.14 1.67
CA LEU A 40 -1.55 -5.42 0.42
C LEU A 40 -1.25 -6.41 -0.69
N ASP A 41 -1.77 -6.13 -1.88
CA ASP A 41 -1.32 -6.71 -3.14
C ASP A 41 -0.90 -5.53 -4.06
N PRO A 42 0.39 -5.17 -4.06
CA PRO A 42 0.90 -4.16 -4.97
C PRO A 42 0.98 -4.66 -6.42
N ALA A 43 1.02 -5.98 -6.67
CA ALA A 43 1.33 -6.56 -7.97
C ALA A 43 2.57 -5.90 -8.62
N ALA A 44 3.71 -5.91 -7.92
CA ALA A 44 4.84 -5.00 -8.18
C ALA A 44 5.50 -5.16 -9.55
N SER A 45 5.40 -6.34 -10.16
CA SER A 45 5.79 -6.59 -11.55
C SER A 45 5.10 -5.64 -12.55
N SER A 46 3.88 -5.16 -12.26
CA SER A 46 3.13 -4.25 -13.13
C SER A 46 3.71 -2.84 -13.24
N PHE A 47 4.53 -2.43 -12.26
CA PHE A 47 5.17 -1.11 -12.22
C PHE A 47 6.69 -1.18 -12.11
N TYR A 48 7.28 -2.35 -12.37
CA TYR A 48 8.73 -2.51 -12.46
C TYR A 48 9.21 -2.32 -13.90
N GLU A 49 10.05 -1.31 -14.12
CA GLU A 49 10.57 -0.96 -15.44
C GLU A 49 12.04 -0.57 -15.34
N GLY A 50 12.89 -1.10 -16.23
CA GLY A 50 14.29 -0.69 -16.34
C GLY A 50 15.13 -0.91 -15.07
N GLY A 51 14.77 -1.89 -14.23
CA GLY A 51 15.49 -2.19 -13.00
C GLY A 51 14.96 -1.46 -11.76
N LYS A 52 13.87 -0.69 -11.87
CA LYS A 52 13.32 0.14 -10.79
C LYS A 52 11.80 0.02 -10.71
N TYR A 53 11.26 0.29 -9.52
CA TYR A 53 9.81 0.39 -9.27
C TYR A 53 9.33 1.83 -9.46
N LEU A 54 8.24 2.02 -10.21
CA LEU A 54 7.68 3.32 -10.56
C LEU A 54 6.40 3.65 -9.77
N LEU A 55 6.57 4.16 -8.55
CA LEU A 55 5.48 4.62 -7.68
C LEU A 55 5.00 6.02 -8.06
N ARG A 56 4.22 6.13 -9.14
CA ARG A 56 3.79 7.42 -9.73
C ARG A 56 3.00 8.35 -8.80
N ALA A 57 2.37 7.81 -7.75
CA ALA A 57 1.64 8.58 -6.76
C ALA A 57 2.55 9.15 -5.65
N GLU A 58 3.80 8.71 -5.55
CA GLU A 58 4.71 9.14 -4.49
C GLU A 58 5.56 10.34 -4.93
N ALA A 59 6.02 11.13 -3.95
CA ALA A 59 6.93 12.24 -4.20
C ALA A 59 8.27 11.79 -4.79
N ILE A 60 8.73 10.59 -4.38
CA ILE A 60 9.89 9.92 -4.97
C ILE A 60 9.33 8.77 -5.82
N ILE A 61 9.32 8.98 -7.13
CA ILE A 61 8.66 8.09 -8.10
C ILE A 61 9.44 6.80 -8.30
N GLU A 62 10.77 6.86 -8.36
CA GLU A 62 11.61 5.69 -8.63
C GLU A 62 12.16 5.09 -7.34
N LYS A 63 12.13 3.76 -7.25
CA LYS A 63 12.77 3.00 -6.16
C LYS A 63 13.60 1.85 -6.68
N THR A 64 14.78 1.63 -6.10
CA THR A 64 15.47 0.33 -6.20
C THR A 64 14.71 -0.74 -5.42
N THR A 65 15.13 -2.01 -5.55
CA THR A 65 14.60 -3.10 -4.73
C THR A 65 14.76 -2.84 -3.24
N GLU A 66 15.94 -2.37 -2.82
CA GLU A 66 16.22 -2.04 -1.41
C GLU A 66 15.31 -0.91 -0.93
N GLU A 67 15.17 0.16 -1.71
CA GLU A 67 14.29 1.29 -1.37
C GLU A 67 12.81 0.89 -1.36
N MET A 68 12.41 -0.10 -2.16
CA MET A 68 11.06 -0.65 -2.16
C MET A 68 10.78 -1.47 -0.89
N VAL A 69 11.75 -2.29 -0.47
CA VAL A 69 11.68 -3.01 0.81
C VAL A 69 11.61 -2.02 1.98
N GLU A 70 12.47 -1.01 2.01
CA GLU A 70 12.45 0.04 3.05
C GLU A 70 11.11 0.79 3.06
N PHE A 71 10.52 1.03 1.89
CA PHE A 71 9.19 1.62 1.77
C PHE A 71 8.14 0.75 2.45
N TYR A 72 8.08 -0.56 2.16
CA TYR A 72 7.16 -1.48 2.82
C TYR A 72 7.42 -1.59 4.33
N GLU A 73 8.68 -1.66 4.77
CA GLU A 73 9.03 -1.67 6.19
C GLU A 73 8.49 -0.43 6.90
N SER A 74 8.54 0.75 6.25
CA SER A 74 7.96 1.97 6.80
C SER A 74 6.44 1.88 6.94
N LEU A 75 5.75 1.24 5.98
CA LEU A 75 4.30 1.05 6.05
C LEU A 75 3.92 0.07 7.16
N VAL A 76 4.61 -1.07 7.26
CA VAL A 76 4.35 -2.10 8.29
C VAL A 76 4.65 -1.56 9.70
N ARG A 77 5.62 -0.66 9.84
CA ARG A 77 5.90 0.00 11.13
C ARG A 77 4.77 0.93 11.57
N ASP A 78 4.15 1.60 10.60
CA ASP A 78 3.19 2.68 10.88
C ASP A 78 1.73 2.19 10.86
N PHE A 79 1.45 1.04 10.26
CA PHE A 79 0.10 0.49 10.06
C PHE A 79 0.06 -1.02 10.34
N PRO A 80 -1.10 -1.58 10.74
CA PRO A 80 -1.25 -3.01 11.01
C PRO A 80 -1.34 -3.84 9.71
N ILE A 81 -0.29 -3.82 8.90
CA ILE A 81 -0.16 -4.61 7.67
C ILE A 81 0.49 -5.95 8.02
N TYR A 82 -0.23 -7.04 7.79
CA TYR A 82 0.21 -8.41 8.16
C TYR A 82 0.61 -9.27 6.97
N SER A 83 0.19 -8.88 5.76
CA SER A 83 0.50 -9.61 4.53
C SER A 83 0.80 -8.63 3.39
N ILE A 84 1.82 -8.95 2.61
CA ILE A 84 2.15 -8.29 1.35
C ILE A 84 2.35 -9.40 0.32
N GLU A 85 1.43 -9.49 -0.62
CA GLU A 85 1.50 -10.36 -1.80
C GLU A 85 2.25 -9.64 -2.92
N ASP A 86 3.04 -10.35 -3.73
CA ASP A 86 3.74 -9.81 -4.92
C ASP A 86 4.40 -8.42 -4.74
N GLY A 87 5.09 -8.25 -3.61
CA GLY A 87 5.72 -6.98 -3.24
C GLY A 87 6.93 -6.61 -4.10
N LEU A 88 7.55 -7.56 -4.80
CA LEU A 88 8.69 -7.33 -5.69
C LEU A 88 8.44 -7.98 -7.05
N ALA A 89 9.13 -7.51 -8.08
CA ALA A 89 9.03 -8.07 -9.42
C ALA A 89 9.68 -9.46 -9.52
N GLU A 90 9.10 -10.33 -10.35
CA GLU A 90 9.57 -11.69 -10.66
C GLU A 90 10.48 -11.76 -11.91
#